data_AF-A0A957JDB1-F1
#
_entry.id   AF-A0A957JDB1-F1
#
_cell.length_a   1.000
_cell.length_b   1.000
_cell.length_c   1.000
_cell.angle_alpha   90.00
_cell.angle_beta   90.00
_cell.angle_gamma   90.00
#
_symmetry.space_group_name_H-M   'P 1'
#
loop_
_entity.id
_entity.type
_entity.pdbx_description
1 polymer ?
#
loop_
_entity_poly.entity_id
_entity_poly.type
_entity_poly.pdbx_seq_one_letter_code
_entity_poly.pdbx_strand_id
1 'polypeptide(L)'
;MILLLAAGLRFYHLDSQSFWNDEGNSARLSERSVRLIIEGTASDIHPPLYYLLLRGWRELVGASEFGLRAFSAFLGVGLTALTLALGRRWFGAERDRPVPFLAALLVALNPTLIYYSQETRMYLLLPFLATLQTILLWRWQTAGRPRTRLLAAYVLVAAAGLYTHYAYPLLLLAHNGLVAFWLWRRWRGQWRPRLGQWAGMMVVALLLYAPWLPIFLRQAGGRSGESIGLFSFARDLLAHLLLGRAFAGSLWYWLLPLALLLTVAIWRRQVSGYALWLGLTPLILLWLVGTTGEPFYKFGLLLLPPLLLGLAAGALTLLPRWPVAWLGAIVLLPFLWQTAISLDRQYHDPAYARADYRAMAARIAAEAHPNAGIILNAANQWEVFTYYYAGPAPVYPLPRGAIEPAALTAELDELLARHDRLYAIFWGEAGRDPERLVERQLDEAAFKAVDEWYGDVRFVMYAVPPADLAALLQPVPLPPGGALFGEQIRLTAAGVPAAPLRAGDILPIQLTWSARTPITERYKIFLHLVGPDGQIVAQRDSEPGGGLALTDGWEPGAVIVDNHGIFLPLELPPGQYTLRLGLYALTDPNRRLPLSDGADWLELAQFQIEANE
;
A
#
# COMPACT_ATOMS: atom_id res chain seq x y z
N MET A 1 -20.20 -24.65 -7.52
CA MET A 1 -18.76 -24.91 -7.33
C MET A 1 -17.90 -23.68 -7.63
N ILE A 2 -17.75 -23.20 -8.88
CA ILE A 2 -16.87 -22.04 -9.19
C ILE A 2 -17.18 -20.79 -8.33
N LEU A 3 -18.46 -20.44 -8.15
CA LEU A 3 -18.84 -19.30 -7.29
C LEU A 3 -18.54 -19.54 -5.80
N LEU A 4 -18.62 -20.78 -5.33
CA LEU A 4 -18.26 -21.13 -3.95
C LEU A 4 -16.75 -21.03 -3.75
N LEU A 5 -15.95 -21.50 -4.72
CA LEU A 5 -14.51 -21.31 -4.73
C LEU A 5 -14.15 -19.81 -4.76
N ALA A 6 -14.82 -19.03 -5.62
CA ALA A 6 -14.62 -17.60 -5.70
C ALA A 6 -14.93 -16.91 -4.36
N ALA A 7 -16.02 -17.31 -3.69
CA ALA A 7 -16.39 -16.80 -2.37
C ALA A 7 -15.35 -17.21 -1.31
N GLY A 8 -14.97 -18.49 -1.24
CA GLY A 8 -13.96 -18.97 -0.32
C GLY A 8 -12.65 -18.16 -0.42
N LEU A 9 -12.13 -17.98 -1.64
CA LEU A 9 -10.88 -17.22 -1.85
C LEU A 9 -10.98 -15.73 -1.56
N ARG A 10 -12.17 -15.12 -1.69
CA ARG A 10 -12.37 -13.68 -1.48
C ARG A 10 -12.67 -13.34 -0.02
N PHE A 11 -13.29 -14.26 0.72
CA PHE A 11 -13.60 -14.08 2.14
C PHE A 11 -12.54 -14.68 3.07
N TYR A 12 -11.59 -15.46 2.55
CA TYR A 12 -10.46 -15.99 3.32
C TYR A 12 -9.61 -14.84 3.90
N HIS A 13 -9.41 -14.84 5.23
CA HIS A 13 -8.57 -13.87 5.94
C HIS A 13 -8.91 -12.39 5.66
N LEU A 14 -10.20 -12.09 5.47
CA LEU A 14 -10.65 -10.77 5.03
C LEU A 14 -10.31 -9.64 6.02
N ASP A 15 -10.15 -9.94 7.31
CA ASP A 15 -9.81 -9.02 8.40
C ASP A 15 -8.42 -9.28 9.03
N SER A 16 -7.61 -10.16 8.43
CA SER A 16 -6.32 -10.51 9.03
C SER A 16 -5.33 -9.35 9.03
N GLN A 17 -5.32 -8.53 7.98
CA GLN A 17 -4.47 -7.34 7.86
C GLN A 17 -5.24 -6.06 8.20
N SER A 18 -4.56 -5.11 8.86
CA SER A 18 -5.06 -3.75 9.06
C SER A 18 -5.49 -3.09 7.75
N PHE A 19 -6.39 -2.12 7.82
CA PHE A 19 -6.53 -1.10 6.78
C PHE A 19 -5.20 -0.40 6.60
N TRP A 20 -4.79 -0.29 5.34
CA TRP A 20 -3.75 0.67 4.95
C TRP A 20 -4.40 2.03 4.68
N ASN A 21 -3.57 3.05 4.44
CA ASN A 21 -3.98 4.45 4.39
C ASN A 21 -5.24 4.73 3.55
N ASP A 22 -5.31 4.22 2.33
CA ASP A 22 -6.44 4.45 1.41
C ASP A 22 -7.74 3.74 1.84
N GLU A 23 -7.63 2.56 2.46
CA GLU A 23 -8.79 1.86 3.02
C GLU A 23 -9.33 2.59 4.24
N GLY A 24 -8.46 3.06 5.14
CA GLY A 24 -8.85 3.86 6.29
C GLY A 24 -9.58 5.15 5.88
N ASN A 25 -9.09 5.85 4.85
CA ASN A 25 -9.80 6.99 4.28
C ASN A 25 -11.19 6.58 3.77
N SER A 26 -11.31 5.47 3.04
CA SER A 26 -12.61 5.00 2.54
C SER A 26 -13.58 4.63 3.69
N ALA A 27 -13.06 4.00 4.75
CA ALA A 27 -13.81 3.65 5.94
C ALA A 27 -14.33 4.90 6.67
N ARG A 28 -13.47 5.88 6.92
CA ARG A 28 -13.85 7.13 7.60
C ARG A 28 -14.75 8.04 6.76
N LEU A 29 -14.51 8.11 5.45
CA LEU A 29 -15.37 8.89 4.55
C LEU A 29 -16.80 8.33 4.52
N SER A 30 -16.96 7.00 4.64
CA SER A 30 -18.28 6.36 4.70
C SER A 30 -19.12 6.73 5.94
N GLU A 31 -18.51 7.32 6.97
CA GLU A 31 -19.21 7.83 8.17
C GLU A 31 -19.89 9.16 7.94
N ARG A 32 -19.37 9.92 6.98
CA ARG A 32 -19.78 11.30 6.79
C ARG A 32 -21.16 11.36 6.15
N SER A 33 -21.79 12.53 6.26
CA SER A 33 -23.04 12.79 5.54
C SER A 33 -22.82 12.72 4.03
N VAL A 34 -23.89 12.41 3.27
CA VAL A 34 -23.84 12.37 1.79
C VAL A 34 -23.21 13.64 1.20
N ARG A 35 -23.54 14.80 1.78
CA ARG A 35 -22.98 16.10 1.38
C ARG A 35 -21.45 16.12 1.56
N LEU A 36 -20.96 15.73 2.73
CA LEU A 36 -19.52 15.72 3.03
C LEU A 36 -18.74 14.67 2.21
N ILE A 37 -19.39 13.56 1.83
CA ILE A 37 -18.80 12.59 0.89
C ILE A 37 -18.62 13.24 -0.49
N ILE A 38 -19.65 13.91 -1.01
CA ILE A 38 -19.60 14.60 -2.31
C ILE A 38 -18.56 15.73 -2.29
N GLU A 39 -18.55 16.56 -1.25
CA GLU A 39 -17.59 17.65 -1.09
C GLU A 39 -16.15 17.12 -0.93
N GLY A 40 -15.94 16.09 -0.10
CA GLY A 40 -14.62 15.49 0.10
C GLY A 40 -14.06 14.86 -1.17
N THR A 41 -14.90 14.13 -1.92
CA THR A 41 -14.47 13.48 -3.17
C THR A 41 -14.25 14.46 -4.32
N ALA A 42 -14.83 15.66 -4.27
CA ALA A 42 -14.56 16.71 -5.25
C ALA A 42 -13.11 17.25 -5.17
N SER A 43 -12.41 16.95 -4.07
CA SER A 43 -11.01 17.26 -3.83
C SER A 43 -10.12 16.00 -3.79
N ASP A 44 -10.70 14.80 -3.95
CA ASP A 44 -10.01 13.51 -4.01
C ASP A 44 -9.74 13.09 -5.46
N ILE A 45 -8.92 12.06 -5.68
CA ILE A 45 -8.61 11.49 -6.99
C ILE A 45 -9.68 10.51 -7.52
N HIS A 46 -10.76 10.26 -6.78
CA HIS A 46 -11.85 9.37 -7.22
C HIS A 46 -13.25 9.96 -7.00
N PRO A 47 -14.22 9.66 -7.90
CA PRO A 47 -15.60 10.15 -7.78
C PRO A 47 -16.45 9.42 -6.70
N PRO A 48 -17.63 9.96 -6.35
CA PRO A 48 -18.31 9.66 -5.09
C PRO A 48 -19.03 8.31 -4.98
N LEU A 49 -19.37 7.63 -6.10
CA LEU A 49 -20.36 6.54 -6.04
C LEU A 49 -19.95 5.41 -5.12
N TYR A 50 -18.69 4.99 -5.18
CA TYR A 50 -18.20 3.89 -4.33
C TYR A 50 -18.38 4.22 -2.84
N TYR A 51 -18.01 5.42 -2.43
CA TYR A 51 -18.11 5.87 -1.04
C TYR A 51 -19.57 6.00 -0.57
N LEU A 52 -20.47 6.45 -1.45
CA LEU A 52 -21.91 6.50 -1.17
C LEU A 52 -22.52 5.10 -1.01
N LEU A 53 -22.12 4.14 -1.86
CA LEU A 53 -22.53 2.75 -1.74
C LEU A 53 -21.96 2.11 -0.47
N LEU A 54 -20.69 2.38 -0.16
CA LEU A 54 -20.03 1.87 1.04
C LEU A 54 -20.68 2.41 2.31
N ARG A 55 -21.11 3.68 2.34
CA ARG A 55 -21.91 4.24 3.43
C ARG A 55 -23.19 3.44 3.64
N GLY A 56 -23.97 3.21 2.58
CA GLY A 56 -25.20 2.42 2.67
C GLY A 56 -24.93 0.97 3.12
N TRP A 57 -23.83 0.38 2.66
CA TRP A 57 -23.41 -0.97 3.05
C TRP A 57 -23.00 -1.04 4.53
N ARG A 58 -22.24 -0.05 5.01
CA ARG A 58 -21.83 0.07 6.41
C ARG A 58 -23.02 0.04 7.37
N GLU A 59 -24.12 0.71 7.05
CA GLU A 59 -25.33 0.67 7.87
C GLU A 59 -25.92 -0.74 8.01
N LEU A 60 -25.66 -1.64 7.05
CA LEU A 60 -26.19 -3.00 7.04
C LEU A 60 -25.28 -3.99 7.77
N VAL A 61 -23.95 -3.84 7.65
CA VAL A 61 -22.99 -4.85 8.13
C VAL A 61 -22.06 -4.35 9.25
N GLY A 62 -22.13 -3.06 9.58
CA GLY A 62 -21.25 -2.41 10.54
C GLY A 62 -19.96 -1.87 9.93
N ALA A 63 -19.08 -1.40 10.82
CA ALA A 63 -17.87 -0.66 10.47
C ALA A 63 -16.58 -1.50 10.48
N SER A 64 -16.65 -2.80 10.79
CA SER A 64 -15.46 -3.64 10.93
C SER A 64 -14.70 -3.83 9.61
N GLU A 65 -13.42 -4.20 9.70
CA GLU A 65 -12.57 -4.50 8.54
C GLU A 65 -13.21 -5.57 7.64
N PHE A 66 -13.69 -6.65 8.27
CA PHE A 66 -14.43 -7.71 7.60
C PHE A 66 -15.67 -7.17 6.88
N GLY A 67 -16.51 -6.40 7.60
CA GLY A 67 -17.78 -5.89 7.11
C GLY A 67 -17.60 -4.97 5.90
N LEU A 68 -16.66 -4.02 5.98
CA LEU A 68 -16.43 -3.06 4.90
C LEU A 68 -15.78 -3.71 3.68
N ARG A 69 -14.79 -4.61 3.86
CA ARG A 69 -14.18 -5.36 2.75
C ARG A 69 -15.14 -6.36 2.12
N ALA A 70 -16.13 -6.87 2.85
CA ALA A 70 -17.13 -7.80 2.32
C ALA A 70 -17.91 -7.22 1.13
N PHE A 71 -18.07 -5.88 1.07
CA PHE A 71 -18.66 -5.22 -0.10
C PHE A 71 -17.92 -5.57 -1.39
N SER A 72 -16.61 -5.37 -1.39
CA SER A 72 -15.74 -5.74 -2.51
C SER A 72 -15.69 -7.26 -2.71
N ALA A 73 -15.66 -8.05 -1.64
CA ALA A 73 -15.64 -9.51 -1.76
C ALA A 73 -16.87 -10.04 -2.53
N PHE A 74 -18.06 -9.52 -2.22
CA PHE A 74 -19.29 -9.84 -2.96
C PHE A 74 -19.27 -9.37 -4.41
N LEU A 75 -18.75 -8.17 -4.68
CA LEU A 75 -18.54 -7.70 -6.05
C LEU A 75 -17.60 -8.63 -6.83
N GLY A 76 -16.62 -9.24 -6.16
CA GLY A 76 -15.68 -10.18 -6.78
C GLY A 76 -16.34 -11.49 -7.17
N VAL A 77 -17.18 -12.05 -6.29
CA VAL A 77 -18.01 -13.22 -6.61
C VAL A 77 -19.00 -12.89 -7.73
N GLY A 78 -19.60 -11.70 -7.66
CA GLY A 78 -20.49 -11.17 -8.69
C GLY A 78 -19.79 -11.02 -10.05
N LEU A 79 -18.54 -10.53 -10.06
CA LEU A 79 -17.73 -10.41 -11.26
C LEU A 79 -17.49 -11.77 -11.90
N THR A 80 -17.16 -12.81 -11.11
CA THR A 80 -17.06 -14.20 -11.61
C THR A 80 -18.35 -14.65 -12.29
N ALA A 81 -19.51 -14.36 -11.69
CA ALA A 81 -20.81 -14.70 -12.29
C ALA A 81 -21.10 -13.90 -13.57
N LEU A 82 -20.74 -12.61 -13.60
CA LEU A 82 -20.88 -11.76 -14.78
C LEU A 82 -19.94 -12.21 -15.92
N THR A 83 -18.71 -12.61 -15.64
CA THR A 83 -17.80 -13.16 -16.65
C THR A 83 -18.36 -14.45 -17.25
N LEU A 84 -18.91 -15.34 -16.42
CA LEU A 84 -19.63 -16.52 -16.91
C LEU A 84 -20.81 -16.13 -17.82
N ALA A 85 -21.60 -15.14 -17.41
CA ALA A 85 -22.75 -14.65 -18.16
C ALA A 85 -22.37 -13.96 -19.47
N LEU A 86 -21.24 -13.25 -19.51
CA LEU A 86 -20.68 -12.64 -20.71
C LEU A 86 -20.14 -13.72 -21.65
N GLY A 87 -19.36 -14.67 -21.12
CA GLY A 87 -18.85 -15.81 -21.88
C GLY A 87 -19.97 -16.62 -22.52
N ARG A 88 -21.06 -16.90 -21.81
CA ARG A 88 -22.22 -17.61 -22.38
C ARG A 88 -22.87 -16.89 -23.55
N ARG A 89 -22.77 -15.55 -23.60
CA ARG A 89 -23.30 -14.73 -24.71
C ARG A 89 -22.38 -14.71 -25.91
N TRP A 90 -21.08 -14.71 -25.67
CA TRP A 90 -20.07 -14.69 -26.71
C TRP A 90 -19.85 -16.08 -27.31
N PHE A 91 -19.71 -17.10 -26.47
CA PHE A 91 -19.32 -18.44 -26.90
C PHE A 91 -20.47 -19.45 -26.86
N GLY A 92 -21.63 -19.11 -26.30
CA GLY A 92 -22.78 -20.02 -26.13
C GLY A 92 -22.90 -20.61 -24.73
N ALA A 93 -24.08 -21.12 -24.39
CA ALA A 93 -24.41 -21.58 -23.03
C ALA A 93 -24.44 -23.10 -22.85
N GLU A 94 -24.23 -23.86 -23.93
CA GLU A 94 -24.20 -25.32 -23.95
C GLU A 94 -23.07 -25.85 -23.05
N ARG A 95 -23.31 -26.97 -22.34
CA ARG A 95 -22.30 -27.60 -21.46
C ARG A 95 -21.03 -27.99 -22.22
N ASP A 96 -21.17 -28.34 -23.50
CA ASP A 96 -20.05 -28.72 -24.38
C ASP A 96 -19.19 -27.53 -24.82
N ARG A 97 -19.51 -26.31 -24.34
CA ARG A 97 -18.74 -25.10 -24.58
C ARG A 97 -18.05 -24.64 -23.28
N PRO A 98 -16.85 -25.16 -22.97
CA PRO A 98 -16.19 -24.92 -21.69
C PRO A 98 -15.63 -23.49 -21.50
N VAL A 99 -15.55 -22.67 -22.56
CA VAL A 99 -14.93 -21.32 -22.52
C VAL A 99 -15.49 -20.43 -21.40
N PRO A 100 -16.81 -20.28 -21.21
CA PRO A 100 -17.35 -19.40 -20.17
C PRO A 100 -17.03 -19.90 -18.76
N PHE A 101 -16.96 -21.22 -18.56
CA PHE A 101 -16.64 -21.83 -17.28
C PHE A 101 -15.15 -21.72 -16.95
N LEU A 102 -14.27 -21.96 -17.94
CA LEU A 102 -12.83 -21.78 -17.78
C LEU A 102 -12.50 -20.31 -17.49
N ALA A 103 -13.08 -19.35 -18.22
CA ALA A 103 -12.86 -17.94 -17.95
C ALA A 103 -13.35 -17.51 -16.56
N ALA A 104 -14.50 -18.02 -16.12
CA ALA A 104 -15.00 -17.77 -14.77
C ALA A 104 -14.08 -18.39 -13.70
N LEU A 105 -13.52 -19.58 -13.95
CA LEU A 105 -12.53 -20.20 -13.07
C LEU A 105 -11.24 -19.36 -13.00
N LEU A 106 -10.73 -18.88 -14.14
CA LEU A 106 -9.57 -18.00 -14.19
C LEU A 106 -9.83 -16.69 -13.42
N VAL A 107 -11.01 -16.09 -13.55
CA VAL A 107 -11.42 -14.93 -12.74
C VAL A 107 -11.52 -15.27 -11.25
N ALA A 108 -12.04 -16.45 -10.90
CA ALA A 108 -12.16 -16.89 -9.52
C ALA A 108 -10.79 -17.03 -8.84
N LEU A 109 -9.80 -17.53 -9.58
CA LEU A 109 -8.44 -17.82 -9.12
C LEU A 109 -7.46 -16.65 -9.28
N ASN A 110 -7.76 -15.64 -10.09
CA ASN A 110 -6.82 -14.58 -10.42
C ASN A 110 -6.37 -13.81 -9.15
N PRO A 111 -5.04 -13.76 -8.87
CA PRO A 111 -4.52 -13.21 -7.61
C PRO A 111 -4.82 -11.70 -7.47
N THR A 112 -4.76 -10.96 -8.57
CA THR A 112 -5.04 -9.52 -8.61
C THR A 112 -6.50 -9.22 -8.27
N LEU A 113 -7.43 -9.97 -8.86
CA LEU A 113 -8.85 -9.84 -8.54
C LEU A 113 -9.17 -10.28 -7.12
N ILE A 114 -8.47 -11.28 -6.56
CA ILE A 114 -8.60 -11.65 -5.14
C ILE A 114 -8.12 -10.49 -4.27
N TYR A 115 -6.93 -9.95 -4.52
CA TYR A 115 -6.38 -8.80 -3.79
C TYR A 115 -7.36 -7.61 -3.74
N TYR A 116 -7.86 -7.15 -4.90
CA TYR A 116 -8.81 -6.03 -4.95
C TYR A 116 -10.23 -6.41 -4.50
N SER A 117 -10.55 -7.70 -4.35
CA SER A 117 -11.76 -8.14 -3.65
C SER A 117 -11.66 -8.00 -2.14
N GLN A 118 -10.45 -7.89 -1.61
CA GLN A 118 -10.15 -7.76 -0.18
C GLN A 118 -9.69 -6.35 0.20
N GLU A 119 -10.09 -5.36 -0.60
CA GLU A 119 -9.88 -3.95 -0.31
C GLU A 119 -11.21 -3.21 -0.18
N THR A 120 -11.30 -2.34 0.81
CA THR A 120 -12.37 -1.34 0.93
C THR A 120 -12.13 -0.19 -0.05
N ARG A 121 -12.03 -0.50 -1.35
CA ARG A 121 -11.76 0.44 -2.44
C ARG A 121 -12.63 0.19 -3.68
N MET A 122 -12.75 1.19 -4.53
CA MET A 122 -13.57 1.17 -5.76
C MET A 122 -13.07 0.24 -6.87
N TYR A 123 -11.85 -0.29 -6.74
CA TYR A 123 -11.14 -0.95 -7.84
C TYR A 123 -11.86 -2.17 -8.38
N LEU A 124 -12.60 -2.91 -7.55
CA LEU A 124 -13.36 -4.07 -8.01
C LEU A 124 -14.77 -3.73 -8.52
N LEU A 125 -15.35 -2.63 -8.05
CA LEU A 125 -16.62 -2.12 -8.60
C LEU A 125 -16.44 -1.72 -10.08
N LEU A 126 -15.26 -1.24 -10.44
CA LEU A 126 -14.90 -0.88 -11.82
C LEU A 126 -15.07 -2.05 -12.84
N PRO A 127 -14.37 -3.19 -12.75
CA PRO A 127 -14.56 -4.31 -13.67
C PRO A 127 -15.94 -4.97 -13.54
N PHE A 128 -16.60 -4.90 -12.37
CA PHE A 128 -17.97 -5.36 -12.20
C PHE A 128 -18.95 -4.57 -13.08
N LEU A 129 -18.95 -3.24 -12.96
CA LEU A 129 -19.78 -2.35 -13.78
C LEU A 129 -19.39 -2.45 -15.25
N ALA A 130 -18.10 -2.54 -15.57
CA ALA A 130 -17.63 -2.67 -16.95
C ALA A 130 -18.16 -3.94 -17.63
N THR A 131 -18.11 -5.08 -16.94
CA THR A 131 -18.61 -6.37 -17.45
C THR A 131 -20.12 -6.34 -17.59
N LEU A 132 -20.83 -5.79 -16.61
CA LEU A 132 -22.29 -5.61 -16.68
C LEU A 132 -22.67 -4.74 -17.88
N GLN A 133 -21.98 -3.61 -18.07
CA GLN A 133 -22.23 -2.71 -19.21
C GLN A 133 -21.95 -3.40 -20.55
N THR A 134 -20.90 -4.19 -20.64
CA THR A 134 -20.58 -4.99 -21.84
C THR A 134 -21.69 -5.99 -22.15
N ILE A 135 -22.26 -6.64 -21.13
CA ILE A 135 -23.41 -7.54 -21.28
C ILE A 135 -24.64 -6.78 -21.80
N LEU A 136 -24.91 -5.57 -21.28
CA LEU A 136 -26.02 -4.74 -21.72
C LEU A 136 -25.83 -4.27 -23.17
N LEU A 137 -24.62 -3.90 -23.57
CA LEU A 137 -24.26 -3.57 -24.94
C LEU A 137 -24.56 -4.74 -25.88
N TRP A 138 -24.12 -5.95 -25.50
CA TRP A 138 -24.36 -7.15 -26.30
C TRP A 138 -25.85 -7.48 -26.43
N ARG A 139 -26.61 -7.33 -25.34
CA ARG A 139 -28.07 -7.49 -25.35
C ARG A 139 -28.73 -6.47 -26.27
N TRP A 140 -28.27 -5.22 -26.30
CA TRP A 140 -28.82 -4.19 -27.17
C TRP A 140 -28.50 -4.49 -28.64
N GLN A 141 -27.26 -4.91 -28.92
CA GLN A 141 -26.84 -5.30 -30.25
C GLN A 141 -27.67 -6.47 -30.82
N THR A 142 -27.95 -7.47 -29.99
CA THR A 142 -28.68 -8.68 -30.39
C THR A 142 -30.21 -8.53 -30.33
N ALA A 143 -30.73 -7.50 -29.66
CA ALA A 143 -32.16 -7.24 -29.61
C ALA A 143 -32.71 -6.81 -30.98
N GLY A 144 -33.80 -7.45 -31.41
CA GLY A 144 -34.50 -7.11 -32.65
C GLY A 144 -35.31 -5.81 -32.59
N ARG A 145 -35.75 -5.38 -31.40
CA ARG A 145 -36.45 -4.11 -31.16
C ARG A 145 -35.85 -3.37 -29.95
N PRO A 146 -35.84 -2.02 -29.97
CA PRO A 146 -35.36 -1.24 -28.83
C PRO A 146 -36.28 -1.48 -27.62
N ARG A 147 -35.68 -1.89 -26.50
CA ARG A 147 -36.38 -1.97 -25.21
C ARG A 147 -35.92 -0.80 -24.36
N THR A 148 -36.79 0.15 -24.05
CA THR A 148 -36.45 1.35 -23.26
C THR A 148 -35.75 1.00 -21.95
N ARG A 149 -36.21 -0.07 -21.26
CA ARG A 149 -35.57 -0.57 -20.03
C ARG A 149 -34.10 -0.98 -20.22
N LEU A 150 -33.74 -1.53 -21.39
CA LEU A 150 -32.36 -1.93 -21.69
C LEU A 150 -31.48 -0.71 -21.96
N LEU A 151 -32.00 0.27 -22.70
CA LEU A 151 -31.31 1.54 -22.95
C LEU A 151 -31.08 2.29 -21.64
N ALA A 152 -32.12 2.40 -20.81
CA ALA A 152 -32.04 3.01 -19.49
C ALA A 152 -31.03 2.27 -18.58
N ALA A 153 -31.05 0.94 -18.54
CA ALA A 153 -30.08 0.16 -17.77
C ALA A 153 -28.64 0.42 -18.24
N TYR A 154 -28.39 0.47 -19.55
CA TYR A 154 -27.06 0.78 -20.08
C TYR A 154 -26.60 2.18 -19.66
N VAL A 155 -27.47 3.18 -19.78
CA VAL A 155 -27.19 4.57 -19.37
C VAL A 155 -26.91 4.69 -17.87
N LEU A 156 -27.71 4.04 -17.04
CA LEU A 156 -27.53 4.07 -15.58
C LEU A 156 -26.24 3.39 -15.15
N VAL A 157 -25.85 2.26 -15.76
CA VAL A 157 -24.57 1.61 -15.48
C VAL A 157 -23.40 2.45 -15.98
N ALA A 158 -23.54 3.12 -17.14
CA ALA A 158 -22.52 4.03 -17.64
C ALA A 158 -22.31 5.23 -16.71
N ALA A 159 -23.40 5.87 -16.26
CA ALA A 159 -23.33 6.94 -15.27
C ALA A 159 -22.71 6.44 -13.96
N ALA A 160 -23.14 5.27 -13.46
CA ALA A 160 -22.57 4.67 -12.27
C ALA A 160 -21.05 4.44 -12.40
N GLY A 161 -20.60 3.93 -13.54
CA GLY A 161 -19.18 3.74 -13.83
C GLY A 161 -18.38 5.04 -13.85
N LEU A 162 -18.93 6.10 -14.48
CA LEU A 162 -18.32 7.43 -14.49
C LEU A 162 -18.19 8.03 -13.08
N TYR A 163 -19.20 7.83 -12.24
CA TYR A 163 -19.14 8.23 -10.82
C TYR A 163 -18.34 7.27 -9.93
N THR A 164 -17.81 6.17 -10.47
CA THR A 164 -16.95 5.21 -9.73
C THR A 164 -15.47 5.47 -9.95
N HIS A 165 -15.05 5.72 -11.20
CA HIS A 165 -13.62 5.81 -11.52
C HIS A 165 -13.33 6.59 -12.82
N TYR A 166 -12.25 7.39 -12.83
CA TYR A 166 -11.87 8.20 -14.01
C TYR A 166 -11.26 7.43 -15.18
N ALA A 167 -11.00 6.14 -15.00
CA ALA A 167 -10.64 5.23 -16.10
C ALA A 167 -11.88 4.69 -16.85
N TYR A 168 -13.10 4.86 -16.32
CA TYR A 168 -14.33 4.36 -16.94
C TYR A 168 -14.61 4.92 -18.36
N PRO A 169 -14.30 6.20 -18.68
CA PRO A 169 -14.42 6.71 -20.04
C PRO A 169 -13.67 5.87 -21.09
N LEU A 170 -12.56 5.24 -20.73
CA LEU A 170 -11.78 4.40 -21.64
C LEU A 170 -12.58 3.18 -22.15
N LEU A 171 -13.42 2.61 -21.29
CA LEU A 171 -14.37 1.56 -21.69
C LEU A 171 -15.45 2.11 -22.63
N LEU A 172 -15.99 3.30 -22.35
CA LEU A 172 -16.99 3.92 -23.23
C LEU A 172 -16.44 4.18 -24.63
N LEU A 173 -15.18 4.61 -24.73
CA LEU A 173 -14.47 4.76 -26.00
C LEU A 173 -14.30 3.41 -26.72
N ALA A 174 -13.96 2.34 -26.00
CA ALA A 174 -13.91 1.00 -26.58
C ALA A 174 -15.30 0.55 -27.09
N HIS A 175 -16.38 0.79 -26.34
CA HIS A 175 -17.75 0.52 -26.78
C HIS A 175 -18.14 1.35 -28.01
N ASN A 176 -17.78 2.63 -28.07
CA ASN A 176 -18.00 3.49 -29.25
C ASN A 176 -17.36 2.88 -30.51
N GLY A 177 -16.12 2.38 -30.40
CA GLY A 177 -15.44 1.70 -31.50
C GLY A 177 -16.18 0.43 -31.97
N LEU A 178 -16.70 -0.39 -31.04
CA LEU A 178 -17.50 -1.56 -31.38
C LEU A 178 -18.81 -1.19 -32.09
N VAL A 179 -19.50 -0.17 -31.62
CA VAL A 179 -20.76 0.28 -32.24
C VAL A 179 -20.50 0.85 -33.62
N ALA A 180 -19.45 1.66 -33.79
CA ALA A 180 -19.02 2.17 -35.10
C ALA A 180 -18.72 1.01 -36.07
N PHE A 181 -17.99 0.00 -35.61
CA PHE A 181 -17.72 -1.21 -36.39
C PHE A 181 -19.02 -1.95 -36.79
N TRP A 182 -19.99 -2.09 -35.88
CA TRP A 182 -21.28 -2.74 -36.18
C TRP A 182 -22.15 -1.92 -37.14
N LEU A 183 -22.18 -0.59 -37.00
CA LEU A 183 -22.87 0.29 -37.94
C LEU A 183 -22.29 0.15 -39.35
N TRP A 184 -20.96 0.06 -39.47
CA TRP A 184 -20.27 -0.08 -40.76
C TRP A 184 -20.44 -1.47 -41.41
N ARG A 185 -20.28 -2.56 -40.63
CA ARG A 185 -20.28 -3.94 -41.17
C ARG A 185 -21.63 -4.65 -41.12
N ARG A 186 -22.45 -4.43 -40.09
CA ARG A 186 -23.61 -5.30 -39.79
C ARG A 186 -24.95 -4.64 -40.03
N TRP A 187 -25.06 -3.32 -39.86
CA TRP A 187 -26.33 -2.60 -39.93
C TRP A 187 -26.41 -1.59 -41.07
N ARG A 188 -25.80 -1.87 -42.23
CA ARG A 188 -25.77 -0.95 -43.38
C ARG A 188 -27.15 -0.42 -43.81
N GLY A 189 -28.25 -1.16 -43.57
CA GLY A 189 -29.63 -0.71 -43.84
C GLY A 189 -30.41 -0.15 -42.64
N GLN A 190 -29.90 -0.24 -41.41
CA GLN A 190 -30.57 0.20 -40.17
C GLN A 190 -29.68 1.10 -39.29
N TRP A 191 -28.63 1.69 -39.87
CA TRP A 191 -27.62 2.41 -39.10
C TRP A 191 -28.17 3.70 -38.46
N ARG A 192 -29.06 4.44 -39.14
CA ARG A 192 -29.63 5.70 -38.62
C ARG A 192 -30.36 5.54 -37.27
N PRO A 193 -31.36 4.63 -37.13
CA PRO A 193 -32.05 4.47 -35.85
C PRO A 193 -31.13 3.91 -34.76
N ARG A 194 -30.18 3.02 -35.11
CA ARG A 194 -29.20 2.47 -34.17
C ARG A 194 -28.21 3.54 -33.68
N LEU A 195 -27.76 4.41 -34.59
CA LEU A 195 -26.90 5.55 -34.26
C LEU A 195 -27.65 6.55 -33.38
N GLY A 196 -28.91 6.88 -33.71
CA GLY A 196 -29.74 7.76 -32.89
C GLY A 196 -29.94 7.22 -31.47
N GLN A 197 -30.19 5.92 -31.31
CA GLN A 197 -30.27 5.28 -29.99
C GLN A 197 -28.94 5.33 -29.25
N TRP A 198 -27.83 5.02 -29.93
CA TRP A 198 -26.50 5.04 -29.32
C TRP A 198 -26.10 6.45 -28.88
N ALA A 199 -26.25 7.44 -29.76
CA ALA A 199 -26.00 8.84 -29.47
C ALA A 199 -26.90 9.32 -28.33
N GLY A 200 -28.19 8.97 -28.33
CA GLY A 200 -29.11 9.26 -27.23
C GLY A 200 -28.62 8.69 -25.90
N MET A 201 -28.16 7.43 -25.86
CA MET A 201 -27.59 6.85 -24.63
C MET A 201 -26.34 7.59 -24.16
N MET A 202 -25.44 7.96 -25.07
CA MET A 202 -24.22 8.72 -24.72
C MET A 202 -24.54 10.12 -24.19
N VAL A 203 -25.46 10.83 -24.84
CA VAL A 203 -25.92 12.16 -24.40
C VAL A 203 -26.56 12.07 -23.02
N VAL A 204 -27.47 11.12 -22.79
CA VAL A 204 -28.13 11.00 -21.48
C VAL A 204 -27.12 10.61 -20.40
N ALA A 205 -26.18 9.70 -20.67
CA ALA A 205 -25.12 9.36 -19.73
C ALA A 205 -24.24 10.58 -19.38
N LEU A 206 -23.90 11.40 -20.39
CA LEU A 206 -23.14 12.64 -20.19
C LEU A 206 -23.96 13.68 -19.40
N LEU A 207 -25.26 13.82 -19.66
CA LEU A 207 -26.14 14.71 -18.90
C LEU A 207 -26.25 14.28 -17.43
N LEU A 208 -26.32 12.98 -17.14
CA LEU A 208 -26.30 12.46 -15.76
C LEU A 208 -24.95 12.72 -15.08
N TYR A 209 -23.85 12.73 -15.84
CA TYR A 209 -22.50 13.02 -15.34
C TYR A 209 -22.15 14.52 -15.35
N ALA A 210 -22.96 15.36 -16.00
CA ALA A 210 -22.68 16.78 -16.18
C ALA A 210 -22.37 17.54 -14.88
N PRO A 211 -23.02 17.24 -13.73
CA PRO A 211 -22.67 17.88 -12.46
C PRO A 211 -21.22 17.62 -12.01
N TRP A 212 -20.62 16.48 -12.38
CA TRP A 212 -19.26 16.11 -12.00
C TRP A 212 -18.22 16.39 -13.09
N LEU A 213 -18.66 16.68 -14.31
CA LEU A 213 -17.77 16.93 -15.44
C LEU A 213 -16.73 18.05 -15.18
N PRO A 214 -17.06 19.19 -14.54
CA PRO A 214 -16.06 20.20 -14.22
C PRO A 214 -14.99 19.72 -13.24
N ILE A 215 -15.35 18.86 -12.28
CA ILE A 215 -14.42 18.25 -11.31
C ILE A 215 -13.48 17.30 -12.04
N PHE A 216 -14.04 16.44 -12.90
CA PHE A 216 -13.26 15.54 -13.74
C PHE A 216 -12.21 16.28 -14.58
N LEU A 217 -12.59 17.36 -15.26
CA LEU A 217 -11.66 18.13 -16.09
C LEU A 217 -10.50 18.74 -15.28
N ARG A 218 -10.76 19.19 -14.04
CA ARG A 218 -9.71 19.70 -13.15
C ARG A 218 -8.75 18.60 -12.69
N GLN A 219 -9.27 17.41 -12.39
CA GLN A 219 -8.48 16.34 -11.79
C GLN A 219 -7.75 15.45 -12.81
N ALA A 220 -8.32 15.28 -14.01
CA ALA A 220 -7.72 14.46 -15.07
C ALA A 220 -6.45 15.09 -15.69
N GLY A 221 -6.27 16.42 -15.59
CA GLY A 221 -5.15 17.15 -16.21
C GLY A 221 -3.88 17.29 -15.35
N GLY A 222 -3.84 16.75 -14.13
CA GLY A 222 -2.88 17.20 -13.11
C GLY A 222 -1.65 16.32 -12.82
N ARG A 223 -1.56 15.09 -13.35
CA ARG A 223 -0.45 14.17 -13.00
C ARG A 223 0.00 13.35 -14.20
N SER A 224 1.05 13.81 -14.89
CA SER A 224 1.81 12.97 -15.82
C SER A 224 2.72 12.03 -15.03
N GLY A 225 2.45 10.73 -15.07
CA GLY A 225 3.40 9.73 -14.60
C GLY A 225 4.62 9.61 -15.53
N GLU A 226 5.65 8.89 -15.11
CA GLU A 226 6.76 8.54 -16.00
C GLU A 226 6.24 7.78 -17.23
N SER A 227 6.59 8.29 -18.41
CA SER A 227 6.20 7.67 -19.67
C SER A 227 7.12 6.49 -19.96
N ILE A 228 6.62 5.28 -19.73
CA ILE A 228 7.27 4.04 -20.15
C ILE A 228 6.79 3.64 -21.55
N GLY A 229 7.67 3.01 -22.32
CA GLY A 229 7.34 2.52 -23.66
C GLY A 229 6.18 1.53 -23.65
N LEU A 230 5.36 1.54 -24.70
CA LEU A 230 4.14 0.72 -24.80
C LEU A 230 4.38 -0.77 -24.51
N PHE A 231 5.49 -1.32 -25.01
CA PHE A 231 5.83 -2.72 -24.78
C PHE A 231 6.12 -3.02 -23.30
N SER A 232 6.93 -2.19 -22.65
CA SER A 232 7.24 -2.32 -21.22
C SER A 232 5.97 -2.17 -20.39
N PHE A 233 5.15 -1.15 -20.68
CA PHE A 233 3.87 -0.96 -20.03
C PHE A 233 2.93 -2.16 -20.19
N ALA A 234 2.75 -2.65 -21.43
CA ALA A 234 1.89 -3.79 -21.69
C ALA A 234 2.38 -5.04 -20.95
N ARG A 235 3.69 -5.29 -20.95
CA ARG A 235 4.32 -6.39 -20.21
C ARG A 235 4.03 -6.28 -18.72
N ASP A 236 4.34 -5.13 -18.11
CA ASP A 236 4.28 -4.94 -16.65
C ASP A 236 2.82 -4.88 -16.17
N LEU A 237 1.92 -4.26 -16.94
CA LEU A 237 0.49 -4.27 -16.69
C LEU A 237 -0.08 -5.70 -16.77
N LEU A 238 0.23 -6.46 -17.82
CA LEU A 238 -0.27 -7.84 -17.97
C LEU A 238 0.28 -8.77 -16.89
N ALA A 239 1.54 -8.58 -16.48
CA ALA A 239 2.13 -9.27 -15.34
C ALA A 239 1.32 -9.01 -14.07
N HIS A 240 1.12 -7.74 -13.74
CA HIS A 240 0.38 -7.33 -12.56
C HIS A 240 -1.06 -7.85 -12.59
N LEU A 241 -1.75 -7.77 -13.73
CA LEU A 241 -3.15 -8.18 -13.85
C LEU A 241 -3.33 -9.70 -13.85
N LEU A 242 -2.44 -10.47 -14.46
CA LEU A 242 -2.61 -11.92 -14.60
C LEU A 242 -1.95 -12.70 -13.46
N LEU A 243 -0.78 -12.27 -12.99
CA LEU A 243 0.08 -12.99 -12.06
C LEU A 243 0.13 -12.36 -10.66
N GLY A 244 -0.40 -11.14 -10.50
CA GLY A 244 -0.48 -10.45 -9.22
C GLY A 244 0.76 -9.63 -8.87
N ARG A 245 0.62 -8.77 -7.86
CA ARG A 245 1.69 -7.88 -7.36
C ARG A 245 2.90 -8.63 -6.80
N ALA A 246 2.72 -9.86 -6.31
CA ALA A 246 3.78 -10.67 -5.71
C ALA A 246 4.60 -11.51 -6.69
N PHE A 247 4.43 -11.25 -7.99
CA PHE A 247 5.17 -11.93 -9.04
C PHE A 247 6.61 -11.40 -9.12
N ALA A 248 7.58 -12.28 -8.87
CA ALA A 248 9.02 -11.95 -8.93
C ALA A 248 9.78 -12.71 -10.05
N GLY A 249 9.05 -13.35 -10.96
CA GLY A 249 9.62 -14.23 -11.98
C GLY A 249 9.93 -13.55 -13.31
N SER A 250 10.45 -14.33 -14.25
CA SER A 250 10.66 -13.90 -15.63
C SER A 250 9.34 -13.96 -16.43
N LEU A 251 8.87 -12.79 -16.90
CA LEU A 251 7.66 -12.64 -17.73
C LEU A 251 7.73 -13.27 -19.12
N TRP A 252 8.92 -13.43 -19.67
CA TRP A 252 9.18 -13.99 -20.99
C TRP A 252 8.61 -15.40 -21.14
N TYR A 253 8.59 -16.18 -20.05
CA TYR A 253 7.96 -17.52 -20.01
C TYR A 253 6.43 -17.48 -20.13
N TRP A 254 5.80 -16.33 -19.85
CA TRP A 254 4.34 -16.15 -19.87
C TRP A 254 3.86 -15.43 -21.12
N LEU A 255 4.63 -14.46 -21.62
CA LEU A 255 4.25 -13.63 -22.78
C LEU A 255 4.13 -14.45 -24.07
N LEU A 256 5.02 -15.42 -24.30
CA LEU A 256 5.00 -16.25 -25.52
C LEU A 256 3.77 -17.17 -25.56
N PRO A 257 3.44 -17.94 -24.50
CA PRO A 257 2.18 -18.67 -24.43
C PRO A 257 0.95 -17.77 -24.54
N LEU A 258 0.96 -16.62 -23.87
CA LEU A 258 -0.16 -15.66 -23.91
C LEU A 258 -0.41 -15.16 -25.33
N ALA A 259 0.65 -14.72 -26.03
CA ALA A 259 0.57 -14.28 -27.42
C ALA A 259 0.11 -15.41 -28.34
N LEU A 260 0.59 -16.64 -28.14
CA LEU A 260 0.15 -17.81 -28.89
C LEU A 260 -1.35 -18.10 -28.68
N LEU A 261 -1.82 -18.08 -27.44
CA LEU A 261 -3.23 -18.32 -27.11
C LEU A 261 -4.14 -17.26 -27.73
N LEU A 262 -3.75 -15.99 -27.63
CA LEU A 262 -4.49 -14.89 -28.23
C LEU A 262 -4.49 -14.96 -29.76
N THR A 263 -3.35 -15.25 -30.40
CA THR A 263 -3.27 -15.39 -31.86
C THR A 263 -4.09 -16.57 -32.39
N VAL A 264 -4.07 -17.71 -31.72
CA VAL A 264 -4.91 -18.87 -32.09
C VAL A 264 -6.40 -18.54 -31.94
N ALA A 265 -6.78 -17.85 -30.85
CA ALA A 265 -8.14 -17.37 -30.65
C ALA A 265 -8.58 -16.43 -31.79
N ILE A 266 -7.72 -15.52 -32.24
CA ILE A 266 -7.96 -14.60 -33.38
C ILE A 266 -8.18 -15.39 -34.66
N TRP A 267 -7.22 -16.27 -34.98
CA TRP A 267 -7.13 -16.92 -36.27
C TRP A 267 -8.34 -17.81 -36.56
N ARG A 268 -8.91 -18.45 -35.52
CA ARG A 268 -10.07 -19.33 -35.67
C ARG A 268 -11.43 -18.64 -35.64
N ARG A 269 -11.48 -17.30 -35.69
CA ARG A 269 -12.70 -16.46 -35.81
C ARG A 269 -13.79 -16.72 -34.76
N GLN A 270 -13.47 -17.35 -33.63
CA GLN A 270 -14.44 -17.59 -32.55
C GLN A 270 -14.54 -16.35 -31.64
N VAL A 271 -15.35 -15.35 -31.99
CA VAL A 271 -15.80 -14.24 -31.10
C VAL A 271 -14.67 -13.44 -30.40
N SER A 272 -13.42 -13.71 -30.78
CA SER A 272 -12.16 -13.27 -30.18
C SER A 272 -11.82 -11.82 -30.50
N GLY A 273 -12.33 -11.29 -31.61
CA GLY A 273 -12.12 -9.89 -31.98
C GLY A 273 -12.71 -8.89 -30.98
N TYR A 274 -13.86 -9.20 -30.36
CA TYR A 274 -14.46 -8.33 -29.35
C TYR A 274 -13.72 -8.37 -28.02
N ALA A 275 -13.34 -9.59 -27.58
CA ALA A 275 -12.52 -9.80 -26.39
C ALA A 275 -11.19 -9.03 -26.50
N LEU A 276 -10.56 -9.11 -27.67
CA LEU A 276 -9.31 -8.40 -27.94
C LEU A 276 -9.48 -6.91 -28.07
N TRP A 277 -10.53 -6.43 -28.73
CA TRP A 277 -10.80 -4.99 -28.78
C TRP A 277 -11.02 -4.44 -27.37
N LEU A 278 -11.86 -5.10 -26.56
CA LEU A 278 -12.15 -4.66 -25.20
C LEU A 278 -10.97 -4.86 -24.22
N GLY A 279 -10.00 -5.71 -24.54
CA GLY A 279 -8.75 -5.83 -23.79
C GLY A 279 -7.68 -4.82 -24.25
N LEU A 280 -7.40 -4.75 -25.55
CA LEU A 280 -6.31 -3.95 -26.11
C LEU A 280 -6.63 -2.46 -26.19
N THR A 281 -7.87 -2.07 -26.52
CA THR A 281 -8.21 -0.66 -26.66
C THR A 281 -8.03 0.09 -25.34
N PRO A 282 -8.57 -0.38 -24.19
CA PRO A 282 -8.30 0.30 -22.94
C PRO A 282 -6.84 0.24 -22.50
N LEU A 283 -6.08 -0.82 -22.82
CA LEU A 283 -4.63 -0.88 -22.60
C LEU A 283 -3.93 0.28 -23.32
N ILE A 284 -4.18 0.41 -24.63
CA ILE A 284 -3.57 1.45 -25.46
C ILE A 284 -4.00 2.83 -24.97
N LEU A 285 -5.27 3.00 -24.59
CA LEU A 285 -5.76 4.27 -24.08
C LEU A 285 -5.13 4.64 -22.73
N LEU A 286 -4.96 3.68 -21.80
CA LEU A 286 -4.24 3.91 -20.54
C LEU A 286 -2.80 4.38 -20.79
N TRP A 287 -2.14 3.81 -21.79
CA TRP A 287 -0.81 4.23 -22.22
C TRP A 287 -0.82 5.64 -22.81
N LEU A 288 -1.76 5.94 -23.72
CA LEU A 288 -1.88 7.25 -24.37
C LEU A 288 -2.18 8.39 -23.38
N VAL A 289 -2.90 8.12 -22.30
CA VAL A 289 -3.18 9.13 -21.26
C VAL A 289 -2.10 9.21 -20.18
N GLY A 290 -0.99 8.49 -20.33
CA GLY A 290 0.17 8.57 -19.42
C GLY A 290 -0.03 7.88 -18.07
N THR A 291 -1.02 7.01 -17.93
CA THR A 291 -1.27 6.24 -16.69
C THR A 291 -0.44 4.96 -16.67
N THR A 292 0.88 5.11 -16.78
CA THR A 292 1.79 4.01 -17.09
C THR A 292 2.63 3.50 -15.92
N GLY A 293 2.67 4.22 -14.81
CA GLY A 293 3.34 3.77 -13.58
C GLY A 293 2.59 2.67 -12.82
N GLU A 294 3.31 1.91 -12.00
CA GLU A 294 2.77 0.81 -11.17
C GLU A 294 1.51 1.19 -10.36
N PRO A 295 1.40 2.38 -9.73
CA PRO A 295 0.19 2.75 -8.98
C PRO A 295 -1.08 2.77 -9.83
N PHE A 296 -0.96 2.88 -11.16
CA PHE A 296 -2.07 2.93 -12.10
C PHE A 296 -2.47 1.56 -12.67
N TYR A 297 -1.71 0.48 -12.41
CA TYR A 297 -2.01 -0.85 -12.98
C TYR A 297 -3.38 -1.39 -12.58
N LYS A 298 -3.89 -1.00 -11.40
CA LYS A 298 -5.26 -1.28 -10.94
C LYS A 298 -6.36 -0.71 -11.83
N PHE A 299 -6.07 0.33 -12.63
CA PHE A 299 -7.03 0.86 -13.60
C PHE A 299 -7.26 -0.12 -14.75
N GLY A 300 -6.29 -1.01 -14.98
CA GLY A 300 -6.36 -2.06 -15.97
C GLY A 300 -7.29 -3.23 -15.60
N LEU A 301 -7.89 -3.26 -14.41
CA LEU A 301 -8.80 -4.34 -14.01
C LEU A 301 -9.99 -4.50 -14.97
N LEU A 302 -10.43 -3.42 -15.63
CA LEU A 302 -11.50 -3.45 -16.64
C LEU A 302 -11.17 -4.35 -17.85
N LEU A 303 -9.88 -4.65 -18.10
CA LEU A 303 -9.43 -5.50 -19.20
C LEU A 303 -9.58 -6.98 -18.88
N LEU A 304 -9.60 -7.36 -17.59
CA LEU A 304 -9.44 -8.75 -17.17
C LEU A 304 -10.57 -9.67 -17.66
N PRO A 305 -11.86 -9.35 -17.49
CA PRO A 305 -12.94 -10.22 -17.94
C PRO A 305 -12.90 -10.56 -19.44
N PRO A 306 -12.80 -9.58 -20.38
CA PRO A 306 -12.67 -9.90 -21.80
C PRO A 306 -11.35 -10.58 -22.14
N LEU A 307 -10.23 -10.19 -21.50
CA LEU A 307 -8.93 -10.83 -21.71
C LEU A 307 -8.96 -12.33 -21.34
N LEU A 308 -9.43 -12.66 -20.14
CA LEU A 308 -9.51 -14.04 -19.64
C LEU A 308 -10.50 -14.89 -20.45
N LEU A 309 -11.56 -14.30 -21.00
CA LEU A 309 -12.43 -14.97 -21.97
C LEU A 309 -11.69 -15.31 -23.28
N GLY A 310 -10.89 -14.37 -23.79
CA GLY A 310 -10.05 -14.60 -24.98
C GLY A 310 -9.01 -15.71 -24.75
N LEU A 311 -8.36 -15.71 -23.58
CA LEU A 311 -7.38 -16.73 -23.21
C LEU A 311 -8.01 -18.11 -23.03
N ALA A 312 -9.16 -18.19 -22.36
CA ALA A 312 -9.91 -19.43 -22.22
C ALA A 312 -10.31 -20.00 -23.59
N ALA A 313 -10.76 -19.16 -24.52
CA ALA A 313 -11.06 -19.56 -25.89
C ALA A 313 -9.82 -20.08 -26.62
N GLY A 314 -8.70 -19.35 -26.56
CA GLY A 314 -7.43 -19.78 -27.16
C GLY A 314 -6.98 -21.14 -26.63
N ALA A 315 -6.99 -21.34 -25.31
CA ALA A 315 -6.57 -22.57 -24.67
C ALA A 315 -7.41 -23.77 -25.12
N LEU A 316 -8.74 -23.61 -25.12
CA LEU A 316 -9.67 -24.68 -25.50
C LEU A 316 -9.65 -24.99 -26.99
N THR A 317 -9.26 -24.04 -27.86
CA THR A 317 -9.06 -24.33 -29.29
C THR A 317 -7.80 -25.13 -29.59
N LEU A 318 -6.81 -25.12 -28.69
CA LEU A 318 -5.58 -25.89 -28.80
C LEU A 318 -5.74 -27.32 -28.28
N LEU A 319 -6.57 -27.54 -27.26
CA LEU A 319 -6.77 -28.82 -26.58
C LEU A 319 -7.32 -30.02 -27.41
N PRO A 320 -8.10 -29.89 -28.51
CA PRO A 320 -8.73 -31.05 -29.18
C PRO A 320 -7.81 -31.83 -30.13
N ARG A 321 -6.48 -31.59 -30.15
CA ARG A 321 -5.52 -32.37 -30.94
C ARG A 321 -4.55 -33.08 -30.00
N TRP A 322 -4.44 -34.41 -30.14
CA TRP A 322 -3.82 -35.33 -29.17
C TRP A 322 -2.28 -35.41 -29.27
N PRO A 323 -1.56 -34.27 -29.25
CA PRO A 323 -0.53 -34.06 -28.21
C PRO A 323 -0.59 -32.68 -27.52
N VAL A 324 -1.59 -31.84 -27.82
CA VAL A 324 -1.72 -30.46 -27.34
C VAL A 324 -2.47 -30.38 -25.99
N ALA A 325 -3.14 -31.45 -25.56
CA ALA A 325 -3.63 -31.60 -24.18
C ALA A 325 -2.51 -31.39 -23.15
N TRP A 326 -1.32 -31.93 -23.43
CA TRP A 326 -0.11 -31.70 -22.64
C TRP A 326 0.36 -30.25 -22.71
N LEU A 327 0.29 -29.58 -23.87
CA LEU A 327 0.62 -28.15 -24.01
C LEU A 327 -0.32 -27.25 -23.21
N GLY A 328 -1.63 -27.55 -23.18
CA GLY A 328 -2.60 -26.85 -22.34
C GLY A 328 -2.31 -27.04 -20.86
N ALA A 329 -1.92 -28.24 -20.43
CA ALA A 329 -1.47 -28.51 -19.07
C ALA A 329 -0.13 -27.82 -18.76
N ILE A 330 0.81 -27.77 -19.71
CA ILE A 330 2.11 -27.07 -19.62
C ILE A 330 1.93 -25.55 -19.47
N VAL A 331 0.83 -24.96 -19.92
CA VAL A 331 0.56 -23.52 -19.72
C VAL A 331 -0.31 -23.28 -18.48
N LEU A 332 -1.34 -24.11 -18.28
CA LEU A 332 -2.29 -23.94 -17.18
C LEU A 332 -1.70 -24.33 -15.83
N LEU A 333 -0.94 -25.43 -15.73
CA LEU A 333 -0.37 -25.87 -14.46
C LEU A 333 0.65 -24.87 -13.92
N PRO A 334 1.60 -24.34 -14.72
CA PRO A 334 2.43 -23.26 -14.26
C PRO A 334 1.60 -22.03 -13.87
N PHE A 335 0.57 -21.66 -14.63
CA PHE A 335 -0.25 -20.49 -14.27
C PHE A 335 -0.93 -20.67 -12.90
N LEU A 336 -1.48 -21.86 -12.64
CA LEU A 336 -2.05 -22.22 -11.35
C LEU A 336 -1.00 -22.25 -10.24
N TRP A 337 0.19 -22.81 -10.53
CA TRP A 337 1.33 -22.82 -9.62
C TRP A 337 1.78 -21.40 -9.26
N GLN A 338 1.94 -20.54 -10.27
CA GLN A 338 2.30 -19.14 -10.07
C GLN A 338 1.20 -18.38 -9.32
N THR A 339 -0.06 -18.67 -9.60
CA THR A 339 -1.20 -18.11 -8.84
C THR A 339 -1.11 -18.51 -7.37
N ALA A 340 -0.82 -19.78 -7.08
CA ALA A 340 -0.66 -20.26 -5.71
C ALA A 340 0.50 -19.57 -5.00
N ILE A 341 1.67 -19.45 -5.66
CA ILE A 341 2.83 -18.71 -5.11
C ILE A 341 2.48 -17.25 -4.86
N SER A 342 1.82 -16.58 -5.80
CA SER A 342 1.46 -15.18 -5.67
C SER A 342 0.47 -14.95 -4.52
N LEU A 343 -0.50 -15.86 -4.33
CA LEU A 343 -1.42 -15.80 -3.20
C LEU A 343 -0.71 -16.08 -1.88
N ASP A 344 0.16 -17.10 -1.82
CA ASP A 344 0.93 -17.42 -0.62
C ASP A 344 1.79 -16.24 -0.16
N ARG A 345 2.55 -15.62 -1.07
CA ARG A 345 3.31 -14.41 -0.78
C ARG A 345 2.42 -13.24 -0.33
N GLN A 346 1.28 -13.04 -0.99
CA GLN A 346 0.36 -11.97 -0.62
C GLN A 346 -0.17 -12.10 0.82
N TYR A 347 -0.34 -13.33 1.33
CA TYR A 347 -0.84 -13.55 2.68
C TYR A 347 0.26 -13.69 3.74
N HIS A 348 1.42 -14.24 3.38
CA HIS A 348 2.42 -14.68 4.35
C HIS A 348 3.80 -14.00 4.22
N ASP A 349 4.12 -13.39 3.08
CA ASP A 349 5.40 -12.72 2.89
C ASP A 349 5.31 -11.27 3.41
N PRO A 350 6.10 -10.89 4.45
CA PRO A 350 6.08 -9.56 5.04
C PRO A 350 6.36 -8.45 4.02
N ALA A 351 7.07 -8.72 2.93
CA ALA A 351 7.32 -7.74 1.86
C ALA A 351 6.04 -7.28 1.15
N TYR A 352 4.95 -8.05 1.24
CA TYR A 352 3.65 -7.71 0.66
C TYR A 352 2.58 -7.37 1.69
N ALA A 353 2.91 -7.44 2.98
CA ALA A 353 2.00 -7.07 4.05
C ALA A 353 1.63 -5.57 3.96
N ARG A 354 0.37 -5.25 4.26
CA ARG A 354 -0.07 -3.86 4.46
C ARG A 354 0.50 -3.32 5.76
N ALA A 355 0.70 -2.00 5.83
CA ALA A 355 1.06 -1.34 7.08
C ALA A 355 0.03 -1.61 8.19
N ASP A 356 0.52 -2.00 9.36
CA ASP A 356 -0.31 -2.43 10.48
C ASP A 356 -0.59 -1.29 11.47
N TYR A 357 -1.49 -0.39 11.07
CA TYR A 357 -1.96 0.72 11.91
C TYR A 357 -2.67 0.22 13.17
N ARG A 358 -3.32 -0.96 13.10
CA ARG A 358 -3.96 -1.62 14.24
C ARG A 358 -2.93 -1.97 15.32
N ALA A 359 -1.82 -2.60 14.94
CA ALA A 359 -0.75 -2.95 15.88
C ALA A 359 -0.06 -1.71 16.48
N MET A 360 0.25 -0.69 15.67
CA MET A 360 0.85 0.56 16.16
C MET A 360 -0.08 1.28 17.17
N ALA A 361 -1.37 1.42 16.84
CA ALA A 361 -2.34 2.04 17.73
C ALA A 361 -2.55 1.24 19.03
N ALA A 362 -2.61 -0.10 18.94
CA ALA A 362 -2.73 -0.97 20.10
C ALA A 362 -1.50 -0.87 21.02
N ARG A 363 -0.29 -0.78 20.46
CA ARG A 363 0.95 -0.60 21.23
C ARG A 363 0.94 0.71 22.01
N ILE A 364 0.61 1.82 21.35
CA ILE A 364 0.52 3.14 22.01
C ILE A 364 -0.55 3.11 23.11
N ALA A 365 -1.71 2.51 22.84
CA ALA A 365 -2.79 2.41 23.82
C ALA A 365 -2.42 1.53 25.02
N ALA A 366 -1.64 0.46 24.80
CA ALA A 366 -1.18 -0.44 25.85
C ALA A 366 -0.11 0.18 26.76
N GLU A 367 0.78 1.03 26.22
CA GLU A 367 1.75 1.77 27.04
C GLU A 367 1.06 2.82 27.93
N ALA A 368 -0.03 3.42 27.44
CA ALA A 368 -0.88 4.35 28.20
C ALA A 368 -0.12 5.50 28.89
N HIS A 369 0.98 5.97 28.28
CA HIS A 369 1.83 7.01 28.86
C HIS A 369 1.04 8.30 29.14
N PRO A 370 1.06 8.85 30.37
CA PRO A 370 0.14 9.91 30.79
C PRO A 370 0.33 11.24 30.05
N ASN A 371 1.54 11.52 29.56
CA ASN A 371 1.87 12.75 28.83
C ASN A 371 2.46 12.50 27.42
N ALA A 372 1.98 11.47 26.74
CA ALA A 372 2.37 11.23 25.35
C ALA A 372 1.72 12.19 24.33
N GLY A 373 2.43 12.44 23.22
CA GLY A 373 1.90 13.00 21.98
C GLY A 373 2.20 12.09 20.78
N ILE A 374 1.36 12.11 19.76
CA ILE A 374 1.51 11.26 18.56
C ILE A 374 1.61 12.14 17.32
N ILE A 375 2.72 12.07 16.60
CA ILE A 375 2.98 12.79 15.36
C ILE A 375 2.71 11.85 14.18
N LEU A 376 1.87 12.29 13.24
CA LEU A 376 1.69 11.63 11.94
C LEU A 376 2.44 12.47 10.90
N ASN A 377 3.54 11.97 10.35
CA ASN A 377 4.38 12.73 9.40
C ASN A 377 3.66 13.02 8.07
N ALA A 378 2.52 12.37 7.84
CA ALA A 378 1.66 12.65 6.71
C ALA A 378 0.22 12.83 7.19
N ALA A 379 -0.33 14.04 7.00
CA ALA A 379 -1.68 14.37 7.46
C ALA A 379 -2.79 13.45 6.92
N ASN A 380 -2.58 12.81 5.76
CA ASN A 380 -3.52 11.83 5.20
C ASN A 380 -3.60 10.52 5.99
N GLN A 381 -2.66 10.23 6.89
CA GLN A 381 -2.70 9.10 7.81
C GLN A 381 -3.75 9.28 8.91
N TRP A 382 -4.23 10.50 9.14
CA TRP A 382 -5.21 10.81 10.18
C TRP A 382 -6.38 9.84 10.19
N GLU A 383 -6.98 9.61 9.01
CA GLU A 383 -8.19 8.78 8.90
C GLU A 383 -7.92 7.32 9.23
N VAL A 384 -6.81 6.74 8.76
CA VAL A 384 -6.49 5.33 9.05
C VAL A 384 -6.03 5.15 10.50
N PHE A 385 -5.23 6.08 11.03
CA PHE A 385 -4.71 5.95 12.38
C PHE A 385 -5.82 6.14 13.43
N THR A 386 -6.65 7.18 13.30
CA THR A 386 -7.77 7.45 14.24
C THR A 386 -8.94 6.47 14.11
N TYR A 387 -8.97 5.65 13.04
CA TYR A 387 -9.87 4.51 12.99
C TYR A 387 -9.52 3.45 14.04
N TYR A 388 -8.24 3.24 14.33
CA TYR A 388 -7.77 2.28 15.35
C TYR A 388 -7.48 2.90 16.71
N TYR A 389 -6.94 4.12 16.72
CA TYR A 389 -6.55 4.80 17.95
C TYR A 389 -7.69 5.64 18.52
N ALA A 390 -8.19 5.24 19.68
CA ALA A 390 -9.18 5.96 20.48
C ALA A 390 -8.65 6.35 21.88
N GLY A 391 -7.33 6.34 22.04
CA GLY A 391 -6.68 6.68 23.31
C GLY A 391 -6.66 8.19 23.60
N PRO A 392 -6.26 8.58 24.82
CA PRO A 392 -6.30 9.97 25.27
C PRO A 392 -5.16 10.84 24.73
N ALA A 393 -4.08 10.25 24.19
CA ALA A 393 -2.95 11.04 23.72
C ALA A 393 -3.33 11.87 22.48
N PRO A 394 -3.01 13.17 22.44
CA PRO A 394 -3.30 14.01 21.30
C PRO A 394 -2.51 13.56 20.06
N VAL A 395 -3.18 13.61 18.90
CA VAL A 395 -2.62 13.28 17.60
C VAL A 395 -2.39 14.55 16.79
N TYR A 396 -1.18 14.70 16.25
CA TYR A 396 -0.71 15.88 15.53
C TYR A 396 -0.31 15.50 14.10
N PRO A 397 -1.14 15.82 13.09
CA PRO A 397 -0.79 15.62 11.70
C PRO A 397 0.18 16.74 11.24
N LEU A 398 1.48 16.48 11.26
CA LEU A 398 2.53 17.46 10.94
C LEU A 398 3.45 16.91 9.85
N PRO A 399 3.74 17.67 8.78
CA PRO A 399 3.30 19.04 8.51
C PRO A 399 1.84 19.14 8.02
N ARG A 400 1.16 20.25 8.37
CA ARG A 400 -0.21 20.55 7.90
C ARG A 400 -0.19 21.20 6.51
N GLY A 401 0.05 20.40 5.48
CA GLY A 401 0.02 20.87 4.10
C GLY A 401 1.41 21.25 3.57
N ALA A 402 1.56 22.45 3.00
CA ALA A 402 2.85 22.92 2.51
C ALA A 402 3.79 23.20 3.69
N ILE A 403 5.05 22.80 3.55
CA ILE A 403 6.04 22.95 4.61
C ILE A 403 6.54 24.39 4.61
N GLU A 404 6.32 25.10 5.72
CA GLU A 404 7.01 26.33 6.06
C GLU A 404 7.98 26.02 7.21
N PRO A 405 9.29 25.88 6.95
CA PRO A 405 10.24 25.31 7.92
C PRO A 405 10.21 25.99 9.28
N ALA A 406 10.21 27.33 9.33
CA ALA A 406 10.20 28.07 10.59
C ALA A 406 8.93 27.83 11.43
N ALA A 407 7.77 27.71 10.77
CA ALA A 407 6.50 27.44 11.45
C ALA A 407 6.45 25.99 11.96
N LEU A 408 6.93 25.04 11.15
CA LEU A 408 7.02 23.63 11.54
C LEU A 408 7.96 23.45 12.75
N THR A 409 9.13 24.10 12.72
CA THR A 409 10.08 24.06 13.83
C THR A 409 9.50 24.61 15.11
N ALA A 410 8.82 25.77 15.05
CA ALA A 410 8.17 26.35 16.22
C ALA A 410 7.06 25.45 16.80
N GLU A 411 6.28 24.78 15.94
CA GLU A 411 5.25 23.83 16.39
C GLU A 411 5.87 22.58 17.03
N LEU A 412 6.97 22.06 16.48
CA LEU A 412 7.71 20.94 17.07
C LEU A 412 8.34 21.31 18.43
N ASP A 413 8.86 22.53 18.58
CA ASP A 413 9.38 23.03 19.86
C ASP A 413 8.27 23.10 20.92
N GLU A 414 7.06 23.51 20.55
CA GLU A 414 5.90 23.48 21.45
C GLU A 414 5.54 22.05 21.89
N LEU A 415 5.59 21.09 20.95
CA LEU A 415 5.33 19.68 21.28
C LEU A 415 6.39 19.11 22.21
N LEU A 416 7.67 19.41 21.96
CA LEU A 416 8.80 19.02 22.81
C LEU A 416 8.71 19.66 24.21
N ALA A 417 8.17 20.87 24.33
CA ALA A 417 7.95 21.52 25.63
C ALA A 417 6.74 20.94 26.40
N ARG A 418 5.78 20.33 25.69
CA ARG A 418 4.49 19.89 26.24
C ARG A 418 4.44 18.41 26.61
N HIS A 419 5.27 17.59 25.99
CA HIS A 419 5.22 16.13 26.09
C HIS A 419 6.55 15.57 26.51
N ASP A 420 6.53 14.57 27.39
CA ASP A 420 7.71 13.78 27.81
C ASP A 420 7.89 12.48 26.98
N ARG A 421 6.85 12.09 26.23
CA ARG A 421 6.86 10.95 25.30
C ARG A 421 6.28 11.39 23.95
N LEU A 422 6.99 11.11 22.88
CA LEU A 422 6.49 11.32 21.51
C LEU A 422 6.55 10.03 20.71
N TYR A 423 5.45 9.68 20.06
CA TYR A 423 5.43 8.67 19.01
C TYR A 423 5.39 9.37 17.67
N ALA A 424 6.22 8.95 16.72
CA ALA A 424 6.20 9.47 15.37
C ALA A 424 5.94 8.34 14.37
N ILE A 425 4.97 8.54 13.48
CA ILE A 425 4.56 7.59 12.46
C ILE A 425 4.91 8.19 11.11
N PHE A 426 5.97 7.67 10.50
CA PHE A 426 6.52 8.17 9.24
C PHE A 426 6.03 7.35 8.05
N TRP A 427 5.54 8.03 7.02
CA TRP A 427 5.13 7.42 5.75
C TRP A 427 5.39 8.37 4.57
N GLY A 428 5.98 7.86 3.51
CA GLY A 428 6.20 8.62 2.28
C GLY A 428 7.06 9.88 2.48
N GLU A 429 8.04 9.83 3.39
CA GLU A 429 8.86 10.96 3.83
C GLU A 429 9.44 11.76 2.67
N ALA A 430 9.99 11.09 1.65
CA ALA A 430 10.55 11.74 0.46
C ALA A 430 9.58 12.69 -0.27
N GLY A 431 8.26 12.48 -0.14
CA GLY A 431 7.24 13.37 -0.70
C GLY A 431 6.53 14.27 0.32
N ARG A 432 6.63 13.97 1.62
CA ARG A 432 5.88 14.65 2.69
C ARG A 432 6.73 15.56 3.55
N ASP A 433 7.96 15.16 3.81
CA ASP A 433 8.99 15.89 4.53
C ASP A 433 10.36 15.53 3.90
N PRO A 434 10.63 16.03 2.67
CA PRO A 434 11.80 15.61 1.89
C PRO A 434 13.13 15.95 2.57
N GLU A 435 13.12 16.99 3.41
CA GLU A 435 14.27 17.42 4.20
C GLU A 435 14.32 16.78 5.59
N ARG A 436 13.38 15.87 5.91
CA ARG A 436 13.28 15.19 7.22
C ARG A 436 13.33 16.17 8.40
N LEU A 437 12.68 17.33 8.28
CA LEU A 437 12.67 18.37 9.32
C LEU A 437 12.09 17.84 10.63
N VAL A 438 11.00 17.07 10.58
CA VAL A 438 10.36 16.49 11.77
C VAL A 438 11.33 15.56 12.48
N GLU A 439 11.91 14.62 11.75
CA GLU A 439 12.82 13.65 12.35
C GLU A 439 14.13 14.29 12.84
N ARG A 440 14.73 15.20 12.06
CA ARG A 440 15.97 15.88 12.46
C ARG A 440 15.81 16.59 13.80
N GLN A 441 14.73 17.36 13.95
CA GLN A 441 14.51 18.10 15.19
C GLN A 441 14.20 17.17 16.38
N LEU A 442 13.45 16.09 16.16
CA LEU A 442 13.21 15.09 17.21
C LEU A 442 14.51 14.35 17.61
N ASP A 443 15.37 14.02 16.65
CA ASP A 443 16.65 13.34 16.91
C ASP A 443 17.66 14.26 17.62
N GLU A 444 17.63 15.56 17.31
CA GLU A 444 18.47 16.58 17.95
C GLU A 444 18.02 16.89 19.39
N ALA A 445 16.70 16.96 19.63
CA ALA A 445 16.15 17.42 20.91
C ALA A 445 15.69 16.31 21.86
N ALA A 446 15.51 15.08 21.37
CA ALA A 446 14.95 13.97 22.14
C ALA A 446 15.76 12.67 21.99
N PHE A 447 15.36 11.63 22.73
CA PHE A 447 16.06 10.35 22.81
C PHE A 447 15.25 9.27 22.09
N LYS A 448 15.60 8.97 20.83
CA LYS A 448 14.97 7.90 20.03
C LYS A 448 15.24 6.54 20.65
N ALA A 449 14.20 5.83 21.07
CA ALA A 449 14.32 4.53 21.75
C ALA A 449 13.87 3.34 20.90
N VAL A 450 12.84 3.53 20.07
CA VAL A 450 12.30 2.51 19.17
C VAL A 450 12.28 3.08 17.76
N ASP A 451 12.66 2.26 16.78
CA ASP A 451 12.55 2.56 15.35
C ASP A 451 12.28 1.25 14.60
N GLU A 452 11.03 1.03 14.22
CA GLU A 452 10.55 -0.24 13.67
C GLU A 452 9.69 -0.02 12.42
N TRP A 453 9.76 -0.95 11.46
CA TRP A 453 8.95 -0.92 10.24
C TRP A 453 7.71 -1.80 10.38
N TYR A 454 6.55 -1.21 10.10
CA TYR A 454 5.26 -1.88 9.94
C TYR A 454 4.84 -1.78 8.47
N GLY A 455 5.31 -2.71 7.64
CA GLY A 455 5.16 -2.62 6.19
C GLY A 455 5.98 -1.45 5.63
N ASP A 456 5.32 -0.49 4.99
CA ASP A 456 5.91 0.73 4.44
C ASP A 456 5.81 1.95 5.37
N VAL A 457 5.39 1.75 6.62
CA VAL A 457 5.25 2.80 7.64
C VAL A 457 6.26 2.56 8.75
N ARG A 458 6.96 3.60 9.16
CA ARG A 458 7.97 3.53 10.23
C ARG A 458 7.40 4.11 11.53
N PHE A 459 7.46 3.32 12.58
CA PHE A 459 7.02 3.67 13.93
C PHE A 459 8.23 3.99 14.79
N VAL A 460 8.25 5.17 15.37
CA VAL A 460 9.36 5.67 16.17
C VAL A 460 8.85 6.15 17.52
N MET A 461 9.61 5.87 18.58
CA MET A 461 9.31 6.30 19.94
C MET A 461 10.46 7.13 20.49
N TYR A 462 10.14 8.27 21.10
CA TYR A 462 11.07 9.21 21.70
C TYR A 462 10.75 9.45 23.17
N ALA A 463 11.78 9.52 24.00
CA ALA A 463 11.70 10.23 25.28
C ALA A 463 12.14 11.67 25.09
N VAL A 464 11.29 12.60 25.52
CA VAL A 464 11.60 14.02 25.48
C VAL A 464 12.08 14.42 26.86
N PRO A 465 13.31 14.97 26.98
CA PRO A 465 13.83 15.35 28.27
C PRO A 465 13.09 16.58 28.83
N PRO A 466 13.10 16.77 30.17
CA PRO A 466 12.72 18.06 30.74
C PRO A 466 13.64 19.17 30.23
N ALA A 467 13.19 20.42 30.32
CA ALA A 467 13.91 21.58 29.79
C ALA A 467 15.35 21.73 30.31
N ASP A 468 15.66 21.21 31.50
CA ASP A 468 17.02 21.17 32.04
C ASP A 468 17.65 19.77 31.87
N LEU A 469 18.03 19.45 30.63
CA LEU A 469 18.69 18.19 30.29
C LEU A 469 20.00 17.98 31.06
N ALA A 470 20.73 19.06 31.34
CA ALA A 470 22.00 19.01 32.07
C ALA A 470 21.80 18.63 33.55
N ALA A 471 20.67 18.99 34.15
CA ALA A 471 20.29 18.50 35.47
C ALA A 471 19.88 17.02 35.47
N LEU A 472 19.33 16.52 34.35
CA LEU A 472 18.93 15.12 34.21
C LEU A 472 20.14 14.18 34.06
N LEU A 473 21.11 14.53 33.20
CA LEU A 473 22.23 13.67 32.84
C LEU A 473 23.47 13.95 33.69
N GLN A 474 23.93 12.92 34.40
CA GLN A 474 25.22 12.94 35.08
C GLN A 474 26.34 12.53 34.13
N PRO A 475 27.48 13.24 34.14
CA PRO A 475 28.66 12.86 33.37
C PRO A 475 29.20 11.49 33.81
N VAL A 476 29.46 10.62 32.84
CA VAL A 476 30.14 9.34 33.04
C VAL A 476 31.66 9.60 33.10
N PRO A 477 32.39 9.07 34.10
CA PRO A 477 33.85 9.14 34.13
C PRO A 477 34.47 8.40 32.94
N LEU A 478 35.26 9.10 32.13
CA LEU A 478 36.00 8.53 31.00
C LEU A 478 37.53 8.62 31.23
N PRO A 479 38.34 7.79 30.54
CA PRO A 479 39.79 7.92 30.57
C PRO A 479 40.27 9.33 30.16
N PRO A 480 41.46 9.78 30.61
CA PRO A 480 42.01 11.07 30.21
C PRO A 480 42.04 11.22 28.68
N GLY A 481 41.34 12.24 28.16
CA GLY A 481 41.24 12.49 26.73
C GLY A 481 40.18 11.67 25.99
N GLY A 482 39.29 10.96 26.70
CA GLY A 482 38.17 10.18 26.14
C GLY A 482 38.52 8.73 25.80
N ALA A 483 37.49 7.91 25.53
CA ALA A 483 37.67 6.52 25.11
C ALA A 483 37.84 6.44 23.58
N LEU A 484 38.91 5.79 23.10
CA LEU A 484 39.25 5.70 21.68
C LEU A 484 38.94 4.30 21.14
N PHE A 485 38.06 4.24 20.14
CA PHE A 485 37.64 3.05 19.42
C PHE A 485 38.31 2.98 18.05
N GLY A 486 38.96 1.85 17.74
CA GLY A 486 39.56 1.60 16.43
C GLY A 486 40.59 2.66 15.99
N GLU A 487 41.26 3.31 16.95
CA GLU A 487 42.23 4.40 16.77
C GLU A 487 41.70 5.71 16.14
N GLN A 488 40.45 5.74 15.67
CA GLN A 488 39.90 6.84 14.86
C GLN A 488 38.72 7.55 15.54
N ILE A 489 37.84 6.81 16.21
CA ILE A 489 36.59 7.33 16.79
C ILE A 489 36.75 7.50 18.28
N ARG A 490 36.54 8.71 18.79
CA ARG A 490 36.71 9.03 20.20
C ARG A 490 35.39 9.43 20.84
N LEU A 491 35.00 8.74 21.91
CA LEU A 491 33.98 9.19 22.85
C LEU A 491 34.61 10.23 23.77
N THR A 492 34.19 11.49 23.66
CA THR A 492 34.73 12.62 24.44
C THR A 492 33.92 12.89 25.70
N ALA A 493 32.62 12.62 25.68
CA ALA A 493 31.74 12.71 26.83
C ALA A 493 30.59 11.70 26.72
N ALA A 494 30.06 11.28 27.86
CA ALA A 494 28.83 10.51 27.95
C ALA A 494 28.04 11.00 29.17
N GLY A 495 26.71 11.06 29.04
CA GLY A 495 25.78 11.47 30.07
C GLY A 495 24.63 10.48 30.21
N VAL A 496 24.30 10.10 31.44
CA VAL A 496 23.23 9.15 31.78
C VAL A 496 22.43 9.65 33.00
N PRO A 497 21.16 9.26 33.19
CA PRO A 497 20.38 9.71 34.33
C PRO A 497 20.94 9.18 35.67
N ALA A 498 20.79 9.99 36.73
CA ALA A 498 21.09 9.58 38.11
C ALA A 498 19.92 8.88 38.82
N ALA A 499 18.70 9.10 38.35
CA ALA A 499 17.49 8.64 39.03
C ALA A 499 17.29 7.13 38.84
N PRO A 500 16.67 6.45 39.82
CA PRO A 500 16.20 5.09 39.60
C PRO A 500 15.24 5.05 38.42
N LEU A 501 15.34 3.99 37.63
CA LEU A 501 14.48 3.76 36.46
C LEU A 501 13.50 2.64 36.77
N ARG A 502 12.37 2.66 36.08
CA ARG A 502 11.30 1.69 36.22
C ARG A 502 11.06 0.96 34.91
N ALA A 503 10.46 -0.22 34.99
CA ALA A 503 10.07 -0.98 33.82
C ALA A 503 9.05 -0.17 32.98
N GLY A 504 9.30 0.00 31.68
CA GLY A 504 8.54 0.88 30.79
C GLY A 504 9.14 2.27 30.57
N ASP A 505 10.14 2.67 31.36
CA ASP A 505 10.87 3.91 31.11
C ASP A 505 11.73 3.79 29.84
N ILE A 506 12.13 4.95 29.32
CA ILE A 506 13.21 5.03 28.33
C ILE A 506 14.41 5.59 29.05
N LEU A 507 15.52 4.86 29.06
CA LEU A 507 16.82 5.29 29.57
C LEU A 507 17.47 6.26 28.55
N PRO A 508 17.53 7.58 28.82
CA PRO A 508 18.20 8.54 27.93
C PRO A 508 19.71 8.46 28.13
N ILE A 509 20.45 8.44 27.02
CA ILE A 509 21.91 8.39 26.99
C ILE A 509 22.36 9.41 25.96
N GLN A 510 23.16 10.39 26.38
CA GLN A 510 23.81 11.33 25.46
C GLN A 510 25.27 10.96 25.32
N LEU A 511 25.71 10.75 24.09
CA LEU A 511 27.11 10.50 23.75
C LEU A 511 27.63 11.69 22.96
N THR A 512 28.88 12.07 23.21
CA THR A 512 29.58 13.07 22.41
C THR A 512 30.80 12.43 21.80
N TRP A 513 30.89 12.53 20.48
CA TRP A 513 31.93 11.91 19.68
C TRP A 513 32.81 12.93 18.98
N SER A 514 34.02 12.51 18.64
CA SER A 514 34.91 13.20 17.70
C SER A 514 35.72 12.22 16.88
N ALA A 515 36.04 12.58 15.65
CA ALA A 515 36.96 11.83 14.80
C ALA A 515 38.40 12.36 14.93
N ARG A 516 39.40 11.47 15.00
CA ARG A 516 40.82 11.84 14.92
C ARG A 516 41.30 12.00 13.48
N THR A 517 40.74 11.21 12.59
CA THR A 517 41.03 11.16 11.15
C THR A 517 39.71 11.06 10.39
N PRO A 518 39.67 11.41 9.10
CA PRO A 518 38.49 11.14 8.29
C PRO A 518 38.16 9.65 8.36
N ILE A 519 36.88 9.34 8.57
CA ILE A 519 36.37 7.97 8.65
C ILE A 519 35.78 7.64 7.29
N THR A 520 36.14 6.50 6.71
CA THR A 520 35.65 6.09 5.39
C THR A 520 34.61 4.98 5.44
N GLU A 521 34.30 4.49 6.64
CA GLU A 521 33.39 3.39 6.87
C GLU A 521 32.27 3.77 7.84
N ARG A 522 31.10 3.17 7.61
CA ARG A 522 29.91 3.36 8.44
C ARG A 522 29.95 2.41 9.64
N TYR A 523 29.76 2.96 10.84
CA TYR A 523 29.69 2.21 12.08
C TYR A 523 28.32 2.39 12.74
N LYS A 524 27.84 1.31 13.36
CA LYS A 524 26.74 1.37 14.32
C LYS A 524 27.31 1.41 15.73
N ILE A 525 26.65 2.17 16.58
CA ILE A 525 26.81 2.16 18.02
C ILE A 525 25.81 1.13 18.57
N PHE A 526 26.31 0.22 19.40
CA PHE A 526 25.45 -0.64 20.21
C PHE A 526 25.47 -0.17 21.66
N LEU A 527 24.30 -0.13 22.26
CA LEU A 527 24.10 0.07 23.68
C LEU A 527 23.36 -1.15 24.22
N HIS A 528 23.99 -1.89 25.14
CA HIS A 528 23.43 -3.09 25.74
C HIS A 528 23.18 -2.85 27.22
N LEU A 529 21.93 -3.05 27.67
CA LEU A 529 21.61 -3.17 29.08
C LEU A 529 21.71 -4.64 29.47
N VAL A 530 22.62 -4.95 30.38
CA VAL A 530 22.98 -6.31 30.78
C VAL A 530 22.49 -6.57 32.21
N GLY A 531 21.77 -7.67 32.39
CA GLY A 531 21.26 -8.09 33.69
C GLY A 531 22.31 -8.74 34.59
N PRO A 532 21.94 -9.02 35.87
CA PRO A 532 22.84 -9.68 36.83
C PRO A 532 23.33 -11.07 36.40
N ASP A 533 22.57 -11.74 35.53
CA ASP A 533 22.88 -13.04 34.94
C ASP A 533 23.82 -12.95 33.73
N GLY A 534 24.24 -11.73 33.36
CA GLY A 534 25.10 -11.45 32.21
C GLY A 534 24.38 -11.44 30.87
N GLN A 535 23.05 -11.61 30.84
CA GLN A 535 22.27 -11.58 29.60
C GLN A 535 21.90 -10.15 29.22
N ILE A 536 21.81 -9.89 27.90
CA ILE A 536 21.29 -8.62 27.39
C ILE A 536 19.77 -8.63 27.55
N VAL A 537 19.23 -7.70 28.33
CA VAL A 537 17.78 -7.59 28.60
C VAL A 537 17.10 -6.53 27.73
N ALA A 538 17.87 -5.53 27.29
CA ALA A 538 17.43 -4.51 26.36
C ALA A 538 18.65 -4.00 25.59
N GLN A 539 18.45 -3.58 24.34
CA GLN A 539 19.54 -3.07 23.52
C GLN A 539 19.04 -2.05 22.51
N ARG A 540 19.97 -1.24 22.00
CA ARG A 540 19.73 -0.39 20.85
C ARG A 540 20.98 -0.28 19.99
N ASP A 541 20.79 -0.55 18.70
CA ASP A 541 21.82 -0.50 17.67
C ASP A 541 21.43 0.52 16.61
N SER A 542 22.17 1.62 16.50
CA SER A 542 21.94 2.58 15.41
C SER A 542 23.23 3.22 14.93
N GLU A 543 23.14 3.82 13.75
CA GLU A 543 24.13 4.81 13.35
C GLU A 543 23.94 6.10 14.17
N PRO A 544 25.00 6.92 14.32
CA PRO A 544 24.96 8.11 15.17
C PRO A 544 24.00 9.21 14.68
N GLY A 545 23.59 10.08 15.61
CA GLY A 545 22.72 11.22 15.37
C GLY A 545 21.35 10.80 14.85
N GLY A 546 20.79 9.72 15.41
CA GLY A 546 19.52 9.15 14.94
C GLY A 546 19.54 8.58 13.51
N GLY A 547 20.73 8.37 12.93
CA GLY A 547 20.92 7.95 11.54
C GLY A 547 21.13 9.12 10.55
N LEU A 548 21.41 10.32 11.07
CA LEU A 548 21.64 11.52 10.28
C LEU A 548 23.10 12.02 10.35
N ALA A 549 23.86 11.62 11.38
CA ALA A 549 25.27 11.97 11.55
C ALA A 549 26.17 10.76 11.23
N LEU A 550 26.10 10.28 9.99
CA LEU A 550 26.81 9.07 9.54
C LEU A 550 28.32 9.18 9.73
N THR A 551 28.96 8.12 10.24
CA THR A 551 30.39 8.17 10.60
C THR A 551 31.29 8.42 9.41
N ASP A 552 30.93 7.97 8.20
CA ASP A 552 31.69 8.19 6.97
C ASP A 552 31.66 9.66 6.47
N GLY A 553 30.86 10.52 7.12
CA GLY A 553 30.86 11.97 6.93
C GLY A 553 31.60 12.74 8.03
N TRP A 554 32.23 12.08 9.01
CA TRP A 554 32.86 12.78 10.13
C TRP A 554 34.24 13.34 9.75
N GLU A 555 34.37 14.66 9.90
CA GLU A 555 35.64 15.35 9.73
C GLU A 555 36.47 15.35 11.03
N PRO A 556 37.81 15.35 10.95
CA PRO A 556 38.68 15.43 12.13
C PRO A 556 38.34 16.62 13.03
N GLY A 557 38.13 16.36 14.32
CA GLY A 557 37.82 17.39 15.31
C GLY A 557 36.36 17.87 15.31
N ALA A 558 35.51 17.38 14.41
CA ALA A 558 34.06 17.62 14.50
C ALA A 558 33.50 17.03 15.80
N VAL A 559 32.59 17.75 16.44
CA VAL A 559 31.88 17.31 17.65
C VAL A 559 30.50 16.83 17.25
N ILE A 560 30.20 15.57 17.53
CA ILE A 560 28.92 14.94 17.19
C ILE A 560 28.19 14.60 18.48
N VAL A 561 27.06 15.27 18.73
CA VAL A 561 26.16 14.94 19.83
C VAL A 561 25.18 13.88 19.34
N ASP A 562 25.03 12.82 20.12
CA ASP A 562 24.30 11.63 19.74
C ASP A 562 23.40 11.17 20.89
N ASN A 563 22.08 11.34 20.70
CA ASN A 563 21.08 11.02 21.70
C ASN A 563 20.48 9.63 21.44
N HIS A 564 20.51 8.77 22.45
CA HIS A 564 19.97 7.42 22.41
C HIS A 564 18.98 7.18 23.54
N GLY A 565 17.88 6.48 23.27
CA GLY A 565 17.01 5.92 24.30
C GLY A 565 17.14 4.39 24.34
N ILE A 566 17.14 3.76 25.52
CA ILE A 566 16.84 2.32 25.63
C ILE A 566 15.47 2.16 26.29
N PHE A 567 14.50 1.61 25.57
CA PHE A 567 13.20 1.26 26.14
C PHE A 567 13.35 0.06 27.06
N LEU A 568 12.98 0.23 28.34
CA LEU A 568 13.05 -0.81 29.35
C LEU A 568 11.79 -1.69 29.25
N PRO A 569 11.94 -3.02 29.07
CA PRO A 569 10.78 -3.92 28.97
C PRO A 569 9.83 -3.78 30.15
N LEU A 570 8.52 -3.86 29.89
CA LEU A 570 7.48 -3.71 30.93
C LEU A 570 7.54 -4.80 32.01
N GLU A 571 8.13 -5.94 31.69
CA GLU A 571 8.30 -7.09 32.59
C GLU A 571 9.71 -7.15 33.20
N LEU A 572 10.52 -6.09 33.05
CA LEU A 572 11.89 -6.07 33.55
C LEU A 572 11.91 -6.17 35.09
N PRO A 573 12.56 -7.21 35.67
CA PRO A 573 12.63 -7.34 37.12
C PRO A 573 13.41 -6.20 37.78
N PRO A 574 13.11 -5.84 39.04
CA PRO A 574 13.93 -4.93 39.81
C PRO A 574 15.30 -5.54 40.08
N GLY A 575 16.36 -4.74 39.99
CA GLY A 575 17.73 -5.25 40.12
C GLY A 575 18.79 -4.25 39.64
N GLN A 576 20.04 -4.67 39.69
CA GLN A 576 21.18 -3.92 39.16
C GLN A 576 21.47 -4.34 37.71
N TYR A 577 21.65 -3.36 36.84
CA TYR A 577 21.89 -3.57 35.42
C TYR A 577 23.08 -2.74 34.95
N THR A 578 23.90 -3.30 34.06
CA THR A 578 25.09 -2.64 33.52
C THR A 578 24.84 -2.20 32.09
N LEU A 579 25.12 -0.94 31.79
CA LEU A 579 25.09 -0.41 30.43
C LEU A 579 26.47 -0.52 29.77
N ARG A 580 26.52 -1.22 28.64
CA ARG A 580 27.72 -1.38 27.82
C ARG A 580 27.55 -0.65 26.49
N LEU A 581 28.62 -0.02 26.04
CA LEU A 581 28.72 0.71 24.77
C LEU A 581 29.80 0.09 23.89
N GLY A 582 29.57 0.01 22.59
CA GLY A 582 30.65 -0.19 21.62
C GLY A 582 30.24 0.13 20.20
N LEU A 583 31.14 -0.13 19.25
CA LEU A 583 30.92 0.13 17.83
C LEU A 583 31.25 -1.10 16.99
N TYR A 584 30.48 -1.33 15.93
CA TYR A 584 30.78 -2.32 14.90
C TYR A 584 30.54 -1.79 13.50
N ALA A 585 31.21 -2.39 12.53
CA ALA A 585 31.09 -2.01 11.13
C ALA A 585 29.69 -2.35 10.59
N LEU A 586 29.03 -1.39 9.92
CA LEU A 586 27.71 -1.60 9.32
C LEU A 586 27.69 -2.79 8.35
N THR A 587 28.84 -3.07 7.70
CA THR A 587 29.03 -4.14 6.73
C THR A 587 29.22 -5.52 7.35
N ASP A 588 29.69 -5.60 8.61
CA ASP A 588 29.91 -6.85 9.35
C ASP A 588 29.75 -6.64 10.87
N PRO A 589 28.62 -7.08 11.46
CA PRO A 589 28.35 -6.95 12.89
C PRO A 589 29.37 -7.63 13.82
N ASN A 590 30.13 -8.60 13.32
CA ASN A 590 31.16 -9.27 14.14
C ASN A 590 32.44 -8.44 14.24
N ARG A 591 32.60 -7.43 13.38
CA ARG A 591 33.80 -6.61 13.31
C ARG A 591 33.66 -5.37 14.20
N ARG A 592 33.81 -5.61 15.50
CA ARG A 592 33.76 -4.57 16.54
C ARG A 592 35.07 -3.80 16.61
N LEU A 593 34.98 -2.51 16.94
CA LEU A 593 36.15 -1.66 17.14
C LEU A 593 36.72 -1.87 18.55
N PRO A 594 38.01 -2.20 18.69
CA PRO A 594 38.63 -2.34 20.00
C PRO A 594 38.91 -0.97 20.63
N LEU A 595 38.89 -0.95 21.96
CA LEU A 595 39.42 0.07 22.84
C LEU A 595 40.94 -0.07 22.97
N SER A 596 41.58 0.92 23.60
CA SER A 596 43.04 0.94 23.81
C SER A 596 43.56 -0.21 24.70
N ASP A 597 42.71 -0.81 25.52
CA ASP A 597 43.02 -1.98 26.36
C ASP A 597 42.70 -3.33 25.66
N GLY A 598 42.21 -3.28 24.41
CA GLY A 598 41.83 -4.44 23.62
C GLY A 598 40.39 -4.94 23.84
N ALA A 599 39.64 -4.37 24.78
CA ALA A 599 38.22 -4.68 24.94
C ALA A 599 37.39 -4.14 23.76
N ASP A 600 36.27 -4.77 23.42
CA ASP A 600 35.38 -4.35 22.32
C ASP A 600 34.13 -3.59 22.80
N TRP A 601 34.05 -3.30 24.11
CA TRP A 601 33.00 -2.51 24.73
C TRP A 601 33.51 -1.76 25.97
N LEU A 602 32.84 -0.66 26.30
CA LEU A 602 33.04 0.18 27.48
C LEU A 602 31.85 0.04 28.42
N GLU A 603 32.08 -0.20 29.71
CA GLU A 603 31.04 -0.02 30.73
C GLU A 603 30.80 1.48 30.95
N LEU A 604 29.58 1.94 30.66
CA LEU A 604 29.21 3.35 30.85
C LEU A 604 28.70 3.62 32.27
N ALA A 605 27.79 2.79 32.76
CA ALA A 605 27.14 3.01 34.04
C ALA A 605 26.44 1.75 34.55
N GLN A 606 26.10 1.76 35.83
CA GLN A 606 25.22 0.78 36.45
C GLN A 606 23.96 1.48 36.94
N PHE A 607 22.81 0.84 36.70
CA PHE A 607 21.49 1.37 37.05
C PHE A 607 20.80 0.43 38.02
N GLN A 608 20.11 1.01 38.99
CA GLN A 608 19.16 0.29 39.82
C GLN A 608 17.77 0.45 39.20
N ILE A 609 17.16 -0.67 38.80
CA ILE A 609 15.77 -0.72 38.37
C ILE A 609 14.89 -0.99 39.59
N GLU A 610 13.87 -0.16 39.78
CA GLU A 610 12.88 -0.28 40.84
C GLU A 610 11.66 -1.09 40.38
N ALA A 611 10.89 -1.59 41.35
CA ALA A 611 9.62 -2.24 41.07
C ALA A 611 8.58 -1.18 40.66
N ASN A 612 7.67 -1.55 39.75
CA ASN A 612 6.48 -0.74 39.46
C ASN A 612 5.55 -0.79 40.69
N GLU A 613 5.15 0.38 41.19
CA GLU A 613 4.23 0.53 42.33
C GLU A 613 2.79 0.15 42.01
#